data_AF-A0A3N0ZF22-F1
#
_entry.id   AF-A0A3N0ZF22-F1
#
_cell.length_a   1.000
_cell.length_b   1.000
_cell.length_c   1.000
_cell.angle_alpha   90.00
_cell.angle_beta   90.00
_cell.angle_gamma   90.00
#
_symmetry.space_group_name_H-M   'P 1'
#
loop_
_entity.id
_entity.type
_entity.pdbx_description
1 polymer ?
#
loop_
_entity_poly.entity_id
_entity_poly.type
_entity_poly.pdbx_seq_one_letter_code
_entity_poly.pdbx_strand_id
1 'polypeptide(L)' 'MDTIPKEIEEILKQNPKILEKFIKLPPSHRRLYINYVIEAKKETTKVKRIQKMIEMLEKKD' A
#
# COMPACT_ATOMS: atom_id res chain seq x y z
N MET A 1 5.46 13.85 8.74
CA MET A 1 5.45 13.06 7.49
C MET A 1 4.93 11.68 7.86
N ASP A 2 3.83 11.22 7.26
CA ASP A 2 3.39 9.85 7.48
C ASP A 2 4.43 8.92 6.85
N THR A 3 5.25 8.27 7.68
CA THR A 3 6.32 7.40 7.22
C THR A 3 5.71 6.13 6.62
N ILE A 4 5.94 5.89 5.33
CA ILE A 4 5.58 4.63 4.68
C ILE A 4 6.53 3.56 5.23
N PRO A 5 6.04 2.43 5.77
CA PRO A 5 6.90 1.33 6.17
C PRO A 5 7.75 0.83 5.01
N LYS A 6 9.03 0.57 5.26
CA LYS A 6 10.01 0.17 4.24
C LYS A 6 9.55 -1.03 3.41
N GLU A 7 8.94 -2.03 4.04
CA GLU A 7 8.38 -3.23 3.39
C GLU A 7 7.33 -2.87 2.33
N ILE A 8 6.43 -1.93 2.64
CA ILE A 8 5.39 -1.46 1.71
C ILE A 8 6.02 -0.63 0.60
N GLU A 9 6.97 0.24 0.95
CA GLU A 9 7.67 1.09 0.00
C GLU A 9 8.45 0.28 -1.05
N GLU A 10 9.17 -0.77 -0.63
CA GLU A 10 9.93 -1.65 -1.52
C GLU A 10 9.02 -2.36 -2.52
N ILE A 11 7.85 -2.84 -2.09
CA ILE A 11 6.89 -3.51 -2.97
C ILE A 11 6.22 -2.52 -3.92
N LEU A 12 5.87 -1.32 -3.45
CA LEU A 12 5.33 -0.27 -4.30
C LEU A 12 6.36 0.20 -5.34
N LYS A 13 7.64 0.29 -4.99
CA LYS A 13 8.73 0.64 -5.92
C LYS A 13 8.90 -0.36 -7.07
N GLN A 14 8.53 -1.62 -6.87
CA GLN A 14 8.49 -2.61 -7.96
C GLN A 14 7.40 -2.30 -9.00
N ASN A 15 6.41 -1.48 -8.65
CA ASN A 15 5.30 -1.10 -9.52
C ASN A 15 5.14 0.44 -9.57
N PRO A 16 5.97 1.15 -10.37
CA PRO A 16 6.01 2.61 -10.37
C PRO A 16 4.66 3.30 -10.62
N LYS A 17 3.80 2.72 -11.48
CA LYS A 17 2.45 3.23 -11.74
C LYS A 17 1.58 3.23 -10.49
N ILE A 18 1.69 2.17 -9.68
CA ILE A 18 0.92 2.02 -8.44
C ILE A 18 1.47 2.93 -7.35
N LEU A 19 2.80 3.06 -7.27
CA LEU A 19 3.44 4.02 -6.38
C LEU A 19 2.96 5.45 -6.67
N GLU A 20 2.88 5.85 -7.93
CA GLU A 20 2.36 7.18 -8.31
C GLU A 20 0.90 7.37 -7.88
N LYS A 21 0.02 6.39 -8.15
CA LYS A 21 -1.37 6.42 -7.70
C LYS A 21 -1.47 6.49 -6.17
N PHE A 22 -0.64 5.73 -5.45
CA PHE A 22 -0.60 5.72 -3.99
C PHE A 22 -0.17 7.06 -3.41
N ILE A 23 0.88 7.69 -3.97
CA ILE A 23 1.38 9.00 -3.53
C ILE A 23 0.33 10.09 -3.77
N LYS A 24 -0.43 10.00 -4.88
CA LYS A 24 -1.53 10.92 -5.21
C LYS A 24 -2.73 10.82 -4.27
N LEU A 25 -2.88 9.74 -3.50
CA LEU A 25 -3.98 9.62 -2.53
C LEU A 25 -3.87 10.67 -1.42
N PRO A 26 -5.01 11.10 -0.84
CA PRO A 26 -5.00 11.89 0.38
C PRO A 26 -4.21 11.20 1.51
N PRO A 27 -3.50 11.94 2.39
CA PRO A 27 -2.73 11.36 3.49
C PRO A 27 -3.52 10.39 4.38
N SER A 28 -4.80 10.69 4.63
CA SER A 28 -5.71 9.82 5.38
C SER A 28 -5.91 8.46 4.72
N HIS A 29 -6.05 8.41 3.40
CA HIS A 29 -6.21 7.17 2.65
C HIS A 29 -4.92 6.36 2.63
N ARG A 30 -3.76 7.02 2.46
CA ARG A 30 -2.46 6.34 2.55
C ARG A 30 -2.28 5.70 3.92
N ARG A 31 -2.60 6.42 5.00
CA ARG A 31 -2.58 5.87 6.38
C ARG A 31 -3.51 4.68 6.54
N LEU A 32 -4.72 4.73 5.97
CA LEU A 32 -5.67 3.61 6.04
C LEU A 32 -5.10 2.34 5.39
N TYR A 33 -4.50 2.46 4.21
CA TYR A 33 -3.87 1.33 3.53
C TYR A 33 -2.64 0.80 4.29
N ILE A 34 -1.80 1.71 4.81
CA ILE A 34 -0.65 1.32 5.63
C ILE A 34 -1.12 0.55 6.86
N ASN A 35 -2.09 1.10 7.60
CA ASN A 35 -2.67 0.46 8.79
C ASN A 35 -3.27 -0.91 8.46
N TYR A 36 -4.01 -1.00 7.36
CA TYR A 36 -4.56 -2.26 6.87
C TYR A 36 -3.47 -3.31 6.66
N VAL A 37 -2.32 -2.95 6.09
CA VAL A 37 -1.22 -3.91 5.90
C VAL A 37 -0.53 -4.26 7.23
N ILE A 38 -0.14 -3.27 8.03
CA ILE A 38 0.65 -3.50 9.26
C ILE A 38 -0.15 -4.21 10.37
N GLU A 39 -1.47 -4.10 10.38
CA GLU A 39 -2.33 -4.83 11.33
C GLU A 39 -2.30 -6.36 11.11
N ALA A 40 -1.84 -6.81 9.94
CA ALA A 40 -1.68 -8.23 9.68
C ALA A 40 -0.45 -8.80 10.40
N LYS A 41 -0.68 -9.60 11.45
CA LYS A 41 0.39 -10.25 12.23
C LYS A 41 1.15 -11.34 11.48
N LYS A 42 0.52 -11.95 10.47
CA LYS A 42 1.13 -13.01 9.65
C LYS A 42 1.65 -12.43 8.35
N GLU A 43 2.88 -12.79 7.99
CA GLU A 43 3.53 -12.35 6.75
C GLU A 43 2.70 -12.71 5.50
N THR A 44 2.14 -13.92 5.47
CA THR A 44 1.25 -14.36 4.37
C THR A 44 -0.02 -13.51 4.26
N THR A 45 -0.53 -12.97 5.36
CA THR A 45 -1.67 -12.06 5.36
C THR A 45 -1.26 -10.66 4.90
N LYS A 46 -0.09 -10.15 5.31
CA LYS A 46 0.43 -8.87 4.80
C LYS A 46 0.56 -8.88 3.29
N VAL A 47 1.19 -9.92 2.73
CA VAL A 47 1.36 -10.08 1.27
C VAL A 47 0.01 -10.04 0.55
N LYS A 48 -0.98 -10.78 1.05
CA LYS A 48 -2.35 -10.76 0.49
C LYS A 48 -3.00 -9.37 0.57
N ARG A 49 -2.81 -8.65 1.68
CA ARG A 49 -3.35 -7.29 1.87
C ARG A 49 -2.67 -6.27 0.95
N ILE A 50 -1.37 -6.41 0.73
CA ILE A 50 -0.61 -5.57 -0.21
C ILE A 50 -1.08 -5.82 -1.64
N GLN A 51 -1.21 -7.08 -2.05
CA GLN A 51 -1.80 -7.44 -3.35
C GLN A 51 -3.21 -6.85 -3.50
N LYS A 52 -4.04 -6.95 -2.46
CA LYS A 52 -5.38 -6.38 -2.48
C LYS A 52 -5.38 -4.86 -2.62
N MET A 53 -4.49 -4.17 -1.91
CA MET A 53 -4.29 -2.74 -2.06
C MET A 53 -3.91 -2.38 -3.50
N ILE A 54 -2.95 -3.12 -4.09
CA ILE A 54 -2.53 -2.91 -5.49
C ILE A 54 -3.72 -3.07 -6.45
N GLU A 55 -4.50 -4.16 -6.35
CA GLU A 55 -5.71 -4.37 -7.16
C GLU A 55 -6.71 -3.20 -7.04
N MET A 56 -6.89 -2.67 -5.84
CA MET A 56 -7.80 -1.53 -5.61
C MET A 56 -7.28 -0.25 -6.26
N LEU A 57 -5.96 -0.02 -6.26
CA LEU A 57 -5.34 1.14 -6.90
C LEU A 57 -5.33 0.98 -8.43
N GLU A 58 -5.22 -0.24 -8.93
CA GLU A 58 -5.32 -0.53 -10.37
C GLU A 58 -6.71 -0.20 -10.91
N LYS A 59 -7.77 -0.69 -10.23
CA LYS A 59 -9.17 -0.47 -10.61
C LYS A 59 -9.69 0.95 -10.42
N LYS A 60 -8.90 1.80 -9.76
CA LYS A 60 -9.27 3.20 -9.55
C LYS A 60 -8.82 4.01 -10.76
N ASP A 61 -9.75 4.23 -11.68
CA ASP A 61 -9.62 5.13 -12.83
C ASP A 61 -9.80 6.60 -12.41
#